data_AF-A0A1B1RXY9-F1
#
_entry.id   AF-A0A1B1RXY9-F1
#
_cell.length_a   1.000
_cell.length_b   1.000
_cell.length_c   1.000
_cell.angle_alpha   90.00
_cell.angle_beta   90.00
_cell.angle_gamma   90.00
#
_symmetry.space_group_name_H-M   'P 1'
#
loop_
_entity.id
_entity.type
_entity.pdbx_description
1 polymer ?
#
loop_
_entity_poly.entity_id
_entity_poly.type
_entity_poly.pdbx_seq_one_letter_code
_entity_poly.pdbx_strand_id
1 'polypeptide(L)'
;MILILAAYIALLSFAVHKIAGDDKERWINAGYLTAFVLPLVVHFLILNIVGAITGAGMGASAAGLLFAVATSITGFVFLYIGYVSKAARNH
;
A
#
# COMPACT_ATOMS: atom_id res chain seq x y z
N MET A 1 8.47 1.47 -15.23
CA MET A 1 7.28 1.63 -14.35
C MET A 1 7.05 0.39 -13.48
N ILE A 2 6.97 -0.82 -14.04
CA ILE A 2 6.78 -2.06 -13.25
C ILE A 2 7.86 -2.27 -12.17
N LEU A 3 9.13 -2.02 -12.46
CA LEU A 3 10.22 -2.14 -11.46
C LEU A 3 10.09 -1.15 -10.30
N ILE A 4 9.64 0.08 -10.58
CA ILE A 4 9.43 1.12 -9.55
C ILE A 4 8.25 0.73 -8.65
N LEU A 5 7.17 0.23 -9.26
CA LEU A 5 6.03 -0.30 -8.53
C LEU A 5 6.44 -1.48 -7.63
N ALA A 6 7.19 -2.45 -8.17
CA ALA A 6 7.67 -3.59 -7.40
C ALA A 6 8.55 -3.17 -6.22
N ALA A 7 9.48 -2.23 -6.43
CA ALA A 7 10.31 -1.68 -5.36
C ALA A 7 9.48 -0.96 -4.28
N TYR A 8 8.49 -0.17 -4.69
CA TYR A 8 7.55 0.49 -3.78
C TYR A 8 6.77 -0.53 -2.93
N ILE A 9 6.20 -1.57 -3.54
CA ILE A 9 5.44 -2.61 -2.83
C ILE A 9 6.34 -3.41 -1.90
N ALA A 10 7.58 -3.70 -2.31
CA ALA A 10 8.57 -4.39 -1.46
C ALA A 10 8.94 -3.55 -0.23
N LEU A 11 9.18 -2.24 -0.40
CA LEU A 11 9.46 -1.31 0.70
C LEU A 11 8.26 -1.18 1.64
N LEU A 12 7.05 -1.08 1.08
CA LEU A 12 5.81 -1.03 1.85
C LEU A 12 5.64 -2.30 2.70
N SER A 13 5.85 -3.47 2.10
CA SER A 13 5.78 -4.76 2.77
C SER A 13 6.85 -4.90 3.85
N PHE A 14 8.08 -4.45 3.59
CA PHE A 14 9.14 -4.44 4.59
C PHE A 14 8.83 -3.51 5.76
N ALA A 15 8.31 -2.31 5.49
CA ALA A 15 7.93 -1.36 6.53
C ALA A 15 6.80 -1.91 7.41
N VAL A 16 5.75 -2.46 6.80
CA VAL A 16 4.64 -3.08 7.54
C VAL A 16 5.12 -4.28 8.34
N HIS A 17 5.94 -5.16 7.75
CA HIS A 17 6.50 -6.31 8.47
C HIS A 17 7.34 -5.87 9.68
N LYS A 18 8.18 -4.83 9.52
CA LYS A 18 9.01 -4.29 10.61
C LYS A 18 8.18 -3.64 11.73
N ILE A 19 7.08 -2.98 11.40
CA ILE A 19 6.21 -2.29 12.37
C ILE A 19 5.25 -3.28 13.05
N ALA A 20 4.66 -4.17 12.27
CA ALA A 20 3.66 -5.11 12.74
C ALA A 20 4.26 -6.31 13.47
N GLY A 21 5.45 -6.77 13.08
CA GLY A 21 6.13 -7.88 13.77
C GLY A 21 5.25 -9.12 13.89
N ASP A 22 5.16 -9.68 15.09
CA ASP A 22 4.28 -10.82 15.45
C ASP A 22 2.92 -10.35 16.06
N ASP A 23 2.66 -9.04 16.02
CA ASP A 23 1.47 -8.43 16.61
C ASP A 23 0.34 -8.33 15.60
N LYS A 24 -0.63 -9.22 15.79
CA LYS A 24 -1.82 -9.34 14.94
C LYS A 24 -2.60 -8.03 14.78
N GLU A 25 -2.86 -7.31 15.87
CA GLU A 25 -3.62 -6.05 15.82
C GLU A 25 -2.90 -5.00 14.98
N ARG A 26 -1.56 -5.01 15.01
CA ARG A 26 -0.75 -4.13 14.18
C ARG A 26 -0.81 -4.50 12.70
N TRP A 27 -0.87 -5.79 12.35
CA TRP A 27 -1.11 -6.22 10.96
C TRP A 27 -2.48 -5.77 10.44
N ILE A 28 -3.53 -5.90 11.26
CA ILE A 28 -4.87 -5.47 10.88
C ILE A 28 -4.94 -3.95 10.74
N ASN A 29 -4.42 -3.19 11.70
CA ASN A 29 -4.39 -1.72 11.63
C ASN A 29 -3.55 -1.22 10.46
N ALA A 30 -2.37 -1.82 10.23
CA ALA A 30 -1.53 -1.49 9.09
C ALA A 30 -2.25 -1.79 7.77
N GLY A 31 -2.91 -2.95 7.67
CA GLY A 31 -3.71 -3.34 6.52
C GLY A 31 -4.88 -2.40 6.23
N TYR A 32 -5.62 -1.96 7.24
CA TYR A 32 -6.68 -0.95 7.07
C TYR A 32 -6.11 0.39 6.58
N LEU A 33 -5.00 0.84 7.17
CA LEU A 33 -4.35 2.08 6.77
C LEU A 33 -3.85 1.99 5.32
N THR A 34 -3.25 0.87 4.93
CA THR A 34 -2.74 0.65 3.57
C THR A 34 -3.84 0.38 2.53
N ALA A 35 -4.95 -0.24 2.91
CA ALA A 35 -6.03 -0.57 1.98
C ALA A 35 -6.90 0.65 1.62
N PHE A 36 -7.09 1.57 2.57
CA PHE A 36 -8.07 2.65 2.43
C PHE A 36 -7.47 4.06 2.51
N VAL A 37 -6.47 4.29 3.37
CA VAL A 37 -5.93 5.63 3.60
C VAL A 37 -4.76 5.94 2.66
N LEU A 38 -3.75 5.06 2.61
CA LEU A 38 -2.58 5.28 1.76
C LEU A 38 -2.89 5.40 0.26
N PRO A 39 -3.83 4.67 -0.34
CA PRO A 39 -4.10 4.78 -1.78
C PRO A 39 -4.50 6.19 -2.19
N LEU A 40 -5.31 6.87 -1.36
CA LEU A 40 -5.70 8.26 -1.58
C LEU A 40 -4.50 9.20 -1.46
N VAL A 41 -3.66 9.00 -0.43
CA VAL A 41 -2.46 9.82 -0.21
C VAL A 41 -1.45 9.64 -1.35
N VAL A 42 -1.22 8.41 -1.79
CA VAL A 42 -0.31 8.07 -2.89
C VAL A 42 -0.82 8.63 -4.22
N HIS A 43 -2.12 8.54 -4.47
CA HIS A 43 -2.74 9.14 -5.65
C HIS A 43 -2.52 10.66 -5.69
N PHE A 44 -2.82 11.34 -4.57
CA PHE A 44 -2.62 12.79 -4.45
C PHE A 44 -1.15 13.19 -4.61
N LEU A 45 -0.23 12.46 -3.99
CA LEU A 45 1.21 12.72 -4.11
C LEU A 45 1.69 12.58 -5.55
N ILE A 46 1.30 11.51 -6.24
CA ILE A 46 1.70 11.30 -7.64
C ILE A 46 1.09 12.38 -8.54
N LEU A 47 -0.18 12.73 -8.35
CA LEU A 47 -0.81 13.81 -9.10
C LEU A 47 -0.10 15.16 -8.91
N ASN A 48 0.21 15.54 -7.67
CA ASN A 48 0.81 16.84 -7.39
C ASN A 48 2.30 16.88 -7.79
N ILE A 49 3.05 15.82 -7.50
CA ILE A 49 4.49 15.78 -7.79
C ILE A 49 4.73 15.50 -9.27
N VAL A 50 4.16 14.43 -9.82
CA VAL A 50 4.37 14.05 -11.23
C VAL A 50 3.62 14.99 -12.16
N GLY A 51 2.41 15.42 -11.79
CA GLY A 51 1.66 16.40 -12.58
C GLY A 51 2.36 17.76 -12.65
N ALA A 52 2.97 18.23 -11.55
CA ALA A 52 3.74 19.47 -11.57
C ALA A 52 5.05 19.37 -12.37
N ILE A 53 5.76 18.23 -12.28
CA ILE A 53 7.05 18.06 -12.96
C ILE A 53 6.89 17.82 -14.46
N THR A 54 5.86 17.07 -14.87
CA THR A 54 5.71 16.63 -16.28
C THR A 54 4.75 17.52 -17.08
N GLY A 55 3.97 18.38 -16.44
CA GLY A 55 2.90 19.16 -17.08
C GLY A 55 1.76 18.31 -17.65
N ALA A 56 1.83 16.98 -17.50
CA ALA A 56 0.92 16.01 -18.11
C ALA A 56 -0.10 15.52 -17.08
N GLY A 57 -1.17 16.29 -16.88
CA GLY A 57 -2.23 15.97 -15.90
C GLY A 57 -2.89 14.59 -16.11
N MET A 58 -2.99 14.11 -17.36
CA MET A 58 -3.59 12.80 -17.67
C MET A 58 -2.64 11.62 -17.40
N GLY A 59 -1.35 11.75 -17.74
CA GLY A 59 -0.35 10.70 -17.49
C GLY A 59 -0.08 10.50 -15.99
N ALA A 60 -0.01 11.61 -15.24
CA ALA A 60 0.10 11.58 -13.79
C ALA A 60 -1.13 10.96 -13.12
N SER A 61 -2.34 11.24 -13.64
CA SER A 61 -3.58 10.62 -13.15
C SER A 61 -3.58 9.10 -13.33
N ALA A 62 -3.24 8.61 -14.51
CA ALA A 62 -3.21 7.17 -14.79
C ALA A 62 -2.17 6.44 -13.91
N ALA A 63 -0.98 7.01 -13.76
CA ALA A 63 0.05 6.46 -12.88
C ALA A 63 -0.38 6.48 -11.40
N GLY A 64 -0.96 7.58 -10.94
CA GLY A 64 -1.46 7.69 -9.58
C GLY A 64 -2.54 6.66 -9.27
N LEU A 65 -3.42 6.37 -10.23
CA LEU A 65 -4.49 5.38 -10.08
C LEU A 65 -3.93 3.96 -10.01
N LEU A 66 -2.95 3.62 -10.86
CA LEU A 66 -2.26 2.33 -10.82
C LEU A 66 -1.56 2.07 -9.48
N PHE A 67 -0.83 3.06 -8.96
CA PHE A 67 -0.17 2.95 -7.66
C PHE A 67 -1.17 2.88 -6.51
N ALA A 68 -2.29 3.62 -6.58
CA ALA A 68 -3.35 3.55 -5.59
C ALA A 68 -3.99 2.15 -5.53
N VAL A 69 -4.36 1.59 -6.68
CA VAL A 69 -4.95 0.25 -6.77
C VAL A 69 -3.98 -0.82 -6.24
N ALA A 70 -2.72 -0.76 -6.65
CA ALA A 70 -1.70 -1.70 -6.16
C ALA A 70 -1.52 -1.60 -4.64
N THR A 71 -1.47 -0.37 -4.10
CA THR A 71 -1.38 -0.14 -2.65
C THR A 71 -2.59 -0.71 -1.91
N SER A 72 -3.79 -0.54 -2.48
CA SER A 72 -5.02 -1.05 -1.88
C SER A 72 -5.02 -2.59 -1.83
N ILE A 73 -4.65 -3.25 -2.92
CA ILE A 73 -4.51 -4.73 -2.97
C ILE A 73 -3.52 -5.20 -1.91
N THR A 74 -2.37 -4.55 -1.78
CA THR A 74 -1.38 -4.90 -0.76
C THR A 74 -1.90 -4.71 0.66
N GLY A 75 -2.68 -3.66 0.92
CA GLY A 75 -3.36 -3.48 2.21
C GLY A 75 -4.32 -4.62 2.55
N PHE A 76 -5.08 -5.11 1.56
CA PHE A 76 -5.93 -6.29 1.74
C PHE A 76 -5.10 -7.56 2.03
N VAL A 77 -3.93 -7.71 1.43
CA VAL A 77 -3.01 -8.83 1.76
C VAL A 77 -2.55 -8.75 3.21
N PHE A 78 -2.22 -7.55 3.72
CA PHE A 78 -1.84 -7.38 5.13
C PHE A 78 -3.00 -7.68 6.09
N LEU A 79 -4.22 -7.26 5.75
CA LEU A 79 -5.43 -7.62 6.50
C LEU A 79 -5.63 -9.14 6.56
N TYR A 80 -5.46 -9.81 5.42
CA TYR A 80 -5.57 -11.26 5.32
C TYR A 80 -4.54 -11.97 6.20
N ILE A 81 -3.27 -11.53 6.17
CA ILE A 81 -2.21 -12.08 7.03
C ILE A 81 -2.55 -11.90 8.51
N GLY A 82 -3.01 -10.71 8.92
CA GLY A 82 -3.46 -10.46 10.28
C GLY A 82 -4.67 -11.32 10.70
N TYR A 83 -5.54 -11.66 9.76
CA TYR A 83 -6.68 -12.54 10.04
C TYR A 83 -6.27 -14.02 10.17
N VAL A 84 -5.44 -14.52 9.25
CA VAL A 84 -4.95 -15.91 9.25
C VAL A 84 -4.02 -16.20 10.43
N SER A 85 -3.20 -15.22 10.84
CA SER A 85 -2.35 -15.34 12.03
C SER A 85 -3.17 -15.59 13.32
N LYS A 86 -4.42 -15.09 13.39
CA LYS A 86 -5.37 -15.43 14.47
C LYS A 86 -5.80 -16.90 14.44
N ALA A 87 -6.01 -17.45 13.25
CA ALA A 87 -6.47 -18.83 13.08
C ALA A 87 -5.37 -19.83 13.50
N ALA A 88 -4.10 -19.49 13.28
CA ALA A 88 -2.97 -20.35 13.64
C ALA A 88 -2.65 -20.38 15.15
N ARG A 89 -2.95 -19.31 15.92
CA ARG A 89 -2.68 -19.26 17.38
C ARG A 89 -3.76 -19.90 18.26
N ASN A 90 -4.90 -20.28 17.68
CA ASN A 90 -6.05 -20.84 18.40
C ASN A 90 -6.20 -22.36 18.20
N HIS A 91 -5.21 -23.04 17.62
CA HIS A 91 -5.15 -24.49 17.45
C HIS A 91 -4.03 -25.09 18.29
#